data_AF-X1I8K2-F1
#
_entry.id   AF-X1I8K2-F1
#
_cell.length_a   1.000
_cell.length_b   1.000
_cell.length_c   1.000
_cell.angle_alpha   90.00
_cell.angle_beta   90.00
_cell.angle_gamma   90.00
#
_symmetry.space_group_name_H-M   'P 1'
#
loop_
_entity.id
_entity.type
_entity.pdbx_description
1 polymer ?
#
loop_
_entity_poly.entity_id
_entity_poly.type
_entity_poly.pdbx_seq_one_letter_code
_entity_poly.pdbx_strand_id
1 'polypeptide(L)'
;AVIITWSFDNLTLNIFRRVTRPIAILAVPGIRSGSLVGAQQLGCMLTDLGIEHSVFFGTPECLTTYESIAAYAKAITVERRLERGKIGNVGQRTPGMTPVAFDEVEVTRLFGPQVISYGWEEIEEQAQGLSGSMVNAQKNEIQSFTDKISSSEDSLYDSARLHLALRNKVRNEGLIALSLGCYPHYAGRVCIACSLLGNEGIPCGCEGDLNSALAMFLLQSFSNQPVHFGEMLEVNEKENSIVTSHCGCCPLSLVASRSQVAIAPVRLFEKGACVRFPVK
;
A
#
# COMPACT_ATOMS: atom_id res chain seq x y z
N ALA A 1 -22.02 -5.26 11.05
CA ALA A 1 -22.81 -6.49 10.90
C ALA A 1 -24.22 -6.25 11.41
N VAL A 2 -25.20 -7.00 10.90
CA VAL A 2 -26.58 -6.99 11.40
C VAL A 2 -26.82 -8.31 12.13
N ILE A 3 -27.28 -8.23 13.38
CA ILE A 3 -27.78 -9.41 14.11
C ILE A 3 -29.20 -9.67 13.63
N ILE A 4 -29.47 -10.89 13.17
CA ILE A 4 -30.76 -11.24 12.57
C ILE A 4 -31.50 -12.25 13.43
N THR A 5 -32.83 -12.14 13.49
CA THR A 5 -33.73 -13.23 13.86
C THR A 5 -34.65 -13.52 12.67
N TRP A 6 -35.39 -14.62 12.72
CA TRP A 6 -36.36 -14.94 11.67
C TRP A 6 -37.31 -13.75 11.46
N SER A 7 -37.42 -13.31 10.22
CA SER A 7 -38.27 -12.19 9.81
C SER A 7 -38.75 -12.45 8.39
N PHE A 8 -39.82 -11.76 7.97
CA PHE A 8 -40.26 -11.82 6.59
C PHE A 8 -39.25 -11.12 5.68
N ASP A 9 -38.82 -11.79 4.61
CA ASP A 9 -37.78 -11.28 3.73
C ASP A 9 -38.13 -9.93 3.11
N ASN A 10 -39.40 -9.67 2.81
CA ASN A 10 -39.84 -8.40 2.23
C ASN A 10 -39.48 -7.18 3.09
N LEU A 11 -39.46 -7.31 4.41
CA LEU A 11 -39.05 -6.23 5.32
C LEU A 11 -37.55 -5.97 5.21
N THR A 12 -36.78 -7.03 5.31
CA THR A 12 -35.32 -7.01 5.33
C THR A 12 -34.75 -6.60 3.97
N LEU A 13 -35.36 -7.04 2.87
CA LEU A 13 -35.02 -6.66 1.50
C LEU A 13 -35.29 -5.18 1.22
N ASN A 14 -36.36 -4.59 1.76
CA ASN A 14 -36.63 -3.17 1.57
C ASN A 14 -35.52 -2.30 2.19
N ILE A 15 -34.92 -2.75 3.28
CA ILE A 15 -33.76 -2.10 3.90
C ILE A 15 -32.53 -2.31 3.01
N PHE A 16 -32.22 -3.56 2.64
CA PHE A 16 -30.99 -3.86 1.91
C PHE A 16 -30.97 -3.39 0.46
N ARG A 17 -32.11 -3.23 -0.20
CA ARG A 17 -32.20 -2.55 -1.50
C ARG A 17 -31.71 -1.10 -1.46
N ARG A 18 -31.70 -0.47 -0.28
CA ARG A 18 -31.17 0.88 -0.06
C ARG A 18 -29.72 0.86 0.40
N VAL A 19 -29.17 -0.31 0.75
CA VAL A 19 -27.80 -0.49 1.20
C VAL A 19 -26.98 -1.06 0.06
N THR A 20 -26.22 -0.21 -0.63
CA THR A 20 -25.35 -0.60 -1.75
C THR A 20 -23.98 -1.11 -1.30
N ARG A 21 -23.91 -1.75 -0.13
CA ARG A 21 -22.67 -2.21 0.50
C ARG A 21 -22.78 -3.70 0.83
N PRO A 22 -21.68 -4.46 0.76
CA PRO A 22 -21.70 -5.86 1.15
C PRO A 22 -22.15 -6.05 2.60
N ILE A 23 -22.83 -7.17 2.87
CA ILE A 23 -23.58 -7.38 4.12
C ILE A 23 -22.92 -8.48 4.97
N ALA A 24 -22.58 -8.15 6.22
CA ALA A 24 -22.20 -9.13 7.23
C ALA A 24 -23.40 -9.48 8.11
N ILE A 25 -23.86 -10.74 8.05
CA ILE A 25 -25.00 -11.27 8.80
C ILE A 25 -24.46 -12.03 10.02
N LEU A 26 -24.86 -11.65 11.23
CA LEU A 26 -24.50 -12.36 12.46
C LEU A 26 -25.70 -13.20 12.95
N ALA A 27 -25.54 -14.52 12.90
CA ALA A 27 -26.44 -15.50 13.49
C ALA A 27 -26.03 -15.81 14.94
N VAL A 28 -26.97 -15.67 15.89
CA VAL A 28 -26.76 -15.96 17.31
C VAL A 28 -27.29 -17.35 17.69
N PRO A 29 -26.60 -18.08 18.58
CA PRO A 29 -27.01 -19.42 18.99
C PRO A 29 -28.34 -19.42 19.74
N GLY A 30 -29.01 -20.58 19.74
CA GLY A 30 -30.20 -20.85 20.54
C GLY A 30 -31.40 -21.29 19.69
N ILE A 31 -32.01 -22.42 20.06
CA ILE A 31 -33.18 -22.98 19.35
C ILE A 31 -34.38 -22.03 19.33
N ARG A 32 -34.49 -21.14 20.33
CA ARG A 32 -35.55 -20.13 20.44
C ARG A 32 -35.19 -18.77 19.85
N SER A 33 -33.96 -18.58 19.37
CA SER A 33 -33.53 -17.29 18.82
C SER A 33 -34.11 -17.04 17.42
N GLY A 34 -34.44 -18.10 16.68
CA GLY A 34 -34.80 -18.04 15.25
C GLY A 34 -33.68 -17.51 14.36
N SER A 35 -32.49 -17.23 14.91
CA SER A 35 -31.44 -16.45 14.26
C SER A 35 -30.71 -17.20 13.17
N LEU A 36 -30.35 -18.46 13.43
CA LEU A 36 -29.69 -19.29 12.42
C LEU A 36 -30.60 -19.51 11.20
N VAL A 37 -31.90 -19.76 11.43
CA VAL A 37 -32.89 -19.90 10.36
C VAL A 37 -33.04 -18.59 9.59
N GLY A 38 -33.15 -17.45 10.29
CA GLY A 38 -33.23 -16.12 9.67
C GLY A 38 -31.99 -15.79 8.83
N ALA A 39 -30.79 -16.16 9.30
CA ALA A 39 -29.55 -15.95 8.57
C ALA A 39 -29.46 -16.82 7.31
N GLN A 40 -29.90 -18.08 7.36
CA GLN A 40 -29.98 -18.97 6.20
C GLN A 40 -30.98 -18.45 5.16
N GLN A 41 -32.17 -18.04 5.60
CA GLN A 41 -33.21 -17.48 4.72
C GLN A 41 -32.72 -16.21 4.02
N LEU A 42 -32.17 -15.26 4.78
CA LEU A 42 -31.63 -14.02 4.22
C LEU A 42 -30.44 -14.29 3.30
N GLY A 43 -29.50 -15.15 3.70
CA GLY A 43 -28.33 -15.49 2.89
C GLY A 43 -28.72 -16.10 1.54
N CYS A 44 -29.69 -17.03 1.53
CA CYS A 44 -30.25 -17.59 0.30
C CYS A 44 -30.80 -16.48 -0.62
N MET A 45 -31.63 -15.59 -0.08
CA MET A 45 -32.21 -14.49 -0.83
C MET A 45 -31.16 -13.49 -1.37
N LEU A 46 -30.15 -13.14 -0.58
CA LEU A 46 -29.09 -12.23 -1.04
C LEU A 46 -28.22 -12.89 -2.13
N THR A 47 -27.98 -14.19 -2.04
CA THR A 47 -27.29 -14.98 -3.08
C THR A 47 -28.06 -14.90 -4.40
N ASP A 48 -29.37 -15.18 -4.38
CA ASP A 48 -30.22 -15.16 -5.58
C ASP A 48 -30.30 -13.76 -6.22
N LEU A 49 -30.16 -12.70 -5.43
CA LEU A 49 -30.14 -11.32 -5.89
C LEU A 49 -28.75 -10.83 -6.35
N GLY A 50 -27.71 -11.66 -6.23
CA GLY A 50 -26.33 -11.26 -6.53
C GLY A 50 -25.79 -10.18 -5.59
N ILE A 51 -26.35 -10.06 -4.39
CA ILE A 51 -25.87 -9.11 -3.38
C ILE A 51 -24.77 -9.78 -2.56
N GLU A 52 -23.59 -9.16 -2.57
CA GLU A 52 -22.45 -9.67 -1.83
C GLU A 52 -22.71 -9.68 -0.32
N HIS A 53 -22.46 -10.83 0.32
CA HIS A 53 -22.68 -11.00 1.75
C HIS A 53 -21.83 -12.13 2.34
N SER A 54 -21.78 -12.19 3.67
CA SER A 54 -21.21 -13.30 4.43
C SER A 54 -21.99 -13.54 5.70
N VAL A 55 -22.15 -14.82 6.07
CA VAL A 55 -22.84 -15.25 7.29
C VAL A 55 -21.81 -15.66 8.33
N PHE A 56 -21.94 -15.10 9.53
CA PHE A 56 -21.13 -15.38 10.71
C PHE A 56 -22.01 -15.98 11.80
N PHE A 57 -21.44 -16.83 12.64
CA PHE A 57 -22.17 -17.48 13.74
C PHE A 57 -21.41 -17.32 15.06
N GLY A 58 -22.09 -16.81 16.07
CA GLY A 58 -21.50 -16.61 17.40
C GLY A 58 -22.40 -15.79 18.33
N THR A 59 -22.07 -15.79 19.62
CA THR A 59 -22.78 -14.92 20.57
C THR A 59 -22.36 -13.46 20.38
N PRO A 60 -23.21 -12.48 20.72
CA PRO A 60 -22.85 -11.06 20.65
C PRO A 60 -21.65 -10.65 21.52
N GLU A 61 -21.26 -11.47 22.49
CA GLU A 61 -20.11 -11.25 23.37
C GLU A 61 -18.83 -11.93 22.87
N CYS A 62 -18.92 -12.77 21.83
CA CYS A 62 -17.81 -13.57 21.33
C CYS A 62 -16.85 -12.75 20.47
N LEU A 63 -15.71 -12.36 21.04
CA LEU A 63 -14.70 -11.54 20.34
C LEU A 63 -14.24 -12.14 19.01
N THR A 64 -14.01 -13.46 18.93
CA THR A 64 -13.53 -14.13 17.71
C THR A 64 -14.51 -14.01 16.54
N THR A 65 -15.81 -13.89 16.83
CA THR A 65 -16.83 -13.65 15.80
C THR A 65 -16.69 -12.25 15.22
N TYR A 66 -16.45 -11.25 16.06
CA TYR A 66 -16.24 -9.87 15.61
C TYR A 66 -14.89 -9.69 14.91
N GLU A 67 -13.85 -10.45 15.28
CA GLU A 67 -12.58 -10.49 14.55
C GLU A 67 -12.80 -10.93 13.09
N SER A 68 -13.60 -11.98 12.88
CA SER A 68 -13.94 -12.47 11.54
C SER A 68 -14.77 -11.46 10.74
N ILE A 69 -15.75 -10.81 11.39
CA ILE A 69 -16.55 -9.74 10.78
C ILE A 69 -15.67 -8.54 10.42
N ALA A 70 -14.74 -8.16 11.30
CA ALA A 70 -13.81 -7.06 11.07
C ALA A 70 -12.86 -7.37 9.91
N ALA A 71 -12.36 -8.62 9.80
CA ALA A 71 -11.56 -9.06 8.67
C ALA A 71 -12.32 -8.97 7.35
N TYR A 72 -13.58 -9.41 7.32
CA TYR A 72 -14.45 -9.27 6.15
C TYR A 72 -14.70 -7.80 5.77
N ALA A 73 -15.04 -6.95 6.74
CA ALA A 73 -15.23 -5.52 6.51
C ALA A 73 -13.95 -4.84 6.00
N LYS A 74 -12.78 -5.28 6.49
CA LYS A 74 -11.48 -4.81 6.03
C LYS A 74 -11.23 -5.21 4.58
N ALA A 75 -11.46 -6.46 4.21
CA ALA A 75 -11.34 -6.94 2.83
C ALA A 75 -12.18 -6.11 1.84
N ILE A 76 -13.46 -5.89 2.15
CA ILE A 76 -14.34 -5.03 1.34
C ILE A 76 -13.78 -3.61 1.24
N THR A 77 -13.25 -3.06 2.34
CA THR A 77 -12.68 -1.71 2.32
C THR A 77 -11.47 -1.63 1.39
N VAL A 78 -10.61 -2.65 1.39
CA VAL A 78 -9.44 -2.72 0.48
C VAL A 78 -9.89 -2.86 -0.97
N GLU A 79 -10.83 -3.76 -1.26
CA GLU A 79 -11.40 -3.94 -2.59
C GLU A 79 -11.98 -2.64 -3.14
N ARG A 80 -12.80 -1.92 -2.35
CA ARG A 80 -13.36 -0.61 -2.77
C ARG A 80 -12.30 0.46 -2.99
N ARG A 81 -11.18 0.42 -2.26
CA ARG A 81 -10.05 1.33 -2.49
C ARG A 81 -9.32 0.99 -3.77
N LEU A 82 -9.22 -0.29 -4.14
CA LEU A 82 -8.65 -0.71 -5.41
C LEU A 82 -9.53 -0.31 -6.59
N GLU A 83 -10.83 -0.65 -6.57
CA GLU A 83 -11.78 -0.32 -7.64
C GLU A 83 -11.81 1.19 -8.00
N ARG A 84 -11.58 2.05 -7.01
CA ARG A 84 -11.59 3.52 -7.18
C ARG A 84 -10.19 4.10 -7.27
N GLY A 85 -9.18 3.28 -7.05
CA GLY A 85 -7.79 3.70 -6.90
C GLY A 85 -7.11 3.87 -8.25
N LYS A 86 -6.00 4.60 -8.20
CA LYS A 86 -5.09 4.78 -9.34
C LYS A 86 -3.67 4.46 -8.91
N ILE A 87 -2.94 3.70 -9.71
CA ILE A 87 -1.52 3.46 -9.53
C ILE A 87 -0.76 4.31 -10.54
N GLY A 88 0.13 5.15 -10.06
CA GLY A 88 0.98 5.95 -10.94
C GLY A 88 2.21 5.18 -11.36
N ASN A 89 2.39 4.96 -12.65
CA ASN A 89 3.62 4.41 -13.22
C ASN A 89 4.47 5.57 -13.77
N VAL A 90 5.69 5.77 -13.28
CA VAL A 90 6.58 6.86 -13.71
C VAL A 90 7.77 6.27 -14.45
N GLY A 91 7.93 6.63 -15.71
CA GLY A 91 8.97 6.10 -16.57
C GLY A 91 8.71 4.65 -17.01
N GLN A 92 9.78 4.01 -17.50
CA GLN A 92 9.71 2.65 -18.04
C GLN A 92 10.30 1.65 -17.04
N ARG A 93 9.80 0.41 -17.08
CA ARG A 93 10.42 -0.70 -16.37
C ARG A 93 11.86 -0.94 -16.81
N THR A 94 12.66 -1.50 -15.92
CA THR A 94 14.04 -1.88 -16.23
C THR A 94 14.09 -2.91 -17.37
N PRO A 95 14.79 -2.62 -18.49
CA PRO A 95 14.98 -3.59 -19.56
C PRO A 95 15.68 -4.86 -19.06
N GLY A 96 15.20 -6.02 -19.48
CA GLY A 96 15.72 -7.33 -19.04
C GLY A 96 15.10 -7.88 -17.76
N MET A 97 14.36 -7.07 -16.99
CA MET A 97 13.56 -7.56 -15.86
C MET A 97 12.14 -7.89 -16.36
N THR A 98 11.95 -9.07 -16.94
CA THR A 98 10.64 -9.49 -17.46
C THR A 98 9.55 -9.62 -16.38
N PRO A 99 9.82 -10.15 -15.17
CA PRO A 99 8.79 -10.32 -14.13
C PRO A 99 8.15 -9.02 -13.64
N VAL A 100 8.81 -7.88 -13.80
CA VAL A 100 8.26 -6.56 -13.42
C VAL A 100 7.33 -5.98 -14.50
N ALA A 101 7.20 -6.65 -15.65
CA ALA A 101 6.26 -6.25 -16.69
C ALA A 101 4.81 -6.42 -16.20
N PHE A 102 3.96 -5.51 -16.64
CA PHE A 102 2.53 -5.50 -16.34
C PHE A 102 1.73 -5.12 -17.58
N ASP A 103 0.45 -5.48 -17.57
CA ASP A 103 -0.54 -5.04 -18.55
C ASP A 103 -1.58 -4.18 -17.82
N GLU A 104 -1.75 -2.94 -18.28
CA GLU A 104 -2.63 -1.95 -17.62
C GLU A 104 -4.10 -2.39 -17.62
N VAL A 105 -4.54 -3.07 -18.68
CA VAL A 105 -5.91 -3.57 -18.82
C VAL A 105 -6.11 -4.74 -17.87
N GLU A 106 -5.15 -5.67 -17.79
CA GLU A 106 -5.25 -6.82 -16.90
C GLU A 106 -5.17 -6.44 -15.42
N VAL A 107 -4.33 -5.46 -15.05
CA VAL A 107 -4.29 -4.92 -13.68
C VAL A 107 -5.66 -4.36 -13.30
N THR A 108 -6.26 -3.55 -14.18
CA THR A 108 -7.59 -2.96 -13.94
C THR A 108 -8.66 -4.05 -13.88
N ARG A 109 -8.64 -5.03 -14.80
CA ARG A 109 -9.63 -6.11 -14.90
C ARG A 109 -9.59 -7.07 -13.70
N LEU A 110 -8.39 -7.41 -13.22
CA LEU A 110 -8.21 -8.40 -12.16
C LEU A 110 -8.30 -7.80 -10.76
N PHE A 111 -7.81 -6.57 -10.57
CA PHE A 111 -7.68 -5.98 -9.24
C PHE A 111 -8.52 -4.71 -9.06
N GLY A 112 -8.93 -4.04 -10.14
CA GLY A 112 -9.74 -2.82 -10.10
C GLY A 112 -9.03 -1.49 -10.34
N PRO A 113 -7.78 -1.23 -9.91
CA PRO A 113 -7.21 0.11 -10.01
C PRO A 113 -6.81 0.44 -11.44
N GLN A 114 -6.99 1.70 -11.81
CA GLN A 114 -6.47 2.21 -13.08
C GLN A 114 -4.96 2.43 -12.97
N VAL A 115 -4.24 2.11 -14.03
CA VAL A 115 -2.82 2.49 -14.16
C VAL A 115 -2.75 3.81 -14.95
N ILE A 116 -2.02 4.78 -14.43
CA ILE A 116 -1.73 6.03 -15.15
C ILE A 116 -0.22 6.18 -15.28
N SER A 117 0.25 6.25 -16.52
CA SER A 117 1.66 6.34 -16.87
C SER A 117 2.11 7.78 -17.09
N TYR A 118 3.25 8.16 -16.52
CA TYR A 118 3.86 9.50 -16.60
C TYR A 118 5.31 9.39 -17.09
N GLY A 119 5.77 10.43 -17.79
CA GLY A 119 7.19 10.62 -18.10
C GLY A 119 7.96 11.12 -16.89
N TRP A 120 9.27 10.82 -16.83
CA TRP A 120 10.11 11.41 -15.80
C TRP A 120 10.30 12.91 -16.00
N GLU A 121 10.28 13.37 -17.26
CA GLU A 121 10.42 14.77 -17.64
C GLU A 121 9.35 15.64 -16.97
N GLU A 122 8.12 15.14 -16.89
CA GLU A 122 7.03 15.82 -16.19
C GLU A 122 7.29 15.95 -14.68
N ILE A 123 7.80 14.88 -14.05
CA ILE A 123 8.13 14.88 -12.63
C ILE A 123 9.31 15.82 -12.34
N GLU A 124 10.31 15.82 -13.21
CA GLU A 124 11.48 16.69 -13.08
C GLU A 124 11.12 18.17 -13.28
N GLU A 125 10.25 18.50 -14.24
CA GLU A 125 9.76 19.87 -14.44
C GLU A 125 9.02 20.36 -13.18
N GLN A 126 8.12 19.54 -12.63
CA GLN A 126 7.45 19.85 -11.37
C GLN A 126 8.45 20.04 -10.22
N ALA A 127 9.45 19.17 -10.12
CA ALA A 127 10.48 19.22 -9.10
C ALA A 127 11.36 20.49 -9.19
N GLN A 128 11.66 20.95 -10.40
CA GLN A 128 12.41 22.19 -10.66
C GLN A 128 11.59 23.43 -10.35
N GLY A 129 10.27 23.41 -10.61
CA GLY A 129 9.34 24.50 -10.31
C GLY A 129 9.07 24.74 -8.81
N LEU A 130 9.50 23.83 -7.93
CA LEU A 130 9.32 23.98 -6.48
C LEU A 130 10.19 25.09 -5.90
N SER A 131 9.59 25.87 -4.98
CA SER A 131 10.26 26.97 -4.29
C SER A 131 11.43 26.48 -3.43
N GLY A 132 12.52 27.25 -3.40
CA GLY A 132 13.73 26.88 -2.63
C GLY A 132 13.47 26.73 -1.14
N SER A 133 12.53 27.48 -0.56
CA SER A 133 12.18 27.37 0.86
C SER A 133 11.50 26.05 1.20
N MET A 134 10.57 25.57 0.35
CA MET A 134 9.92 24.27 0.54
C MET A 134 10.91 23.12 0.43
N VAL A 135 11.80 23.18 -0.57
CA VAL A 135 12.82 22.15 -0.77
C VAL A 135 13.81 22.14 0.40
N ASN A 136 14.24 23.31 0.88
CA ASN A 136 15.14 23.39 2.02
C ASN A 136 14.50 22.84 3.30
N ALA A 137 13.21 23.09 3.53
CA ALA A 137 12.49 22.50 4.65
C ALA A 137 12.43 20.97 4.56
N GLN A 138 12.11 20.42 3.38
CA GLN A 138 12.08 18.97 3.18
C GLN A 138 13.47 18.33 3.33
N LYS A 139 14.52 18.99 2.83
CA LYS A 139 15.91 18.56 3.02
C LYS A 139 16.29 18.52 4.49
N ASN A 140 15.93 19.55 5.26
CA ASN A 140 16.18 19.61 6.71
C ASN A 140 15.41 18.51 7.45
N GLU A 141 14.18 18.19 7.04
CA GLU A 141 13.44 17.03 7.57
C GLU A 141 14.21 15.73 7.31
N ILE A 142 14.70 15.52 6.09
CA ILE A 142 15.52 14.36 5.74
C ILE A 142 16.78 14.28 6.62
N GLN A 143 17.49 15.39 6.82
CA GLN A 143 18.68 15.42 7.67
C GLN A 143 18.36 15.17 9.15
N SER A 144 17.17 15.57 9.62
CA SER A 144 16.78 15.39 11.03
C SER A 144 16.63 13.93 11.47
N PHE A 145 16.57 12.98 10.54
CA PHE A 145 16.47 11.56 10.87
C PHE A 145 17.74 10.98 11.47
N THR A 146 18.92 11.54 11.18
CA THR A 146 20.21 11.04 11.66
C THR A 146 21.34 12.04 11.50
N ASP A 147 22.29 12.02 12.43
CA ASP A 147 23.55 12.76 12.31
C ASP A 147 24.57 12.04 11.39
N LYS A 148 24.28 10.81 10.95
CA LYS A 148 25.17 9.98 10.12
C LYS A 148 24.86 10.15 8.64
N ILE A 149 25.37 11.23 8.04
CA ILE A 149 25.12 11.58 6.64
C ILE A 149 26.44 11.61 5.87
N SER A 150 26.54 10.79 4.81
CA SER A 150 27.69 10.78 3.88
C SER A 150 27.31 11.10 2.44
N SER A 151 26.02 11.31 2.16
CA SER A 151 25.55 11.77 0.84
C SER A 151 25.86 13.25 0.65
N SER A 152 26.10 13.66 -0.60
CA SER A 152 26.31 15.08 -0.92
C SER A 152 25.07 15.93 -0.64
N GLU A 153 25.27 17.21 -0.35
CA GLU A 153 24.19 18.18 -0.20
C GLU A 153 23.28 18.23 -1.44
N ASP A 154 23.87 18.21 -2.64
CA ASP A 154 23.11 18.19 -3.91
C ASP A 154 22.23 16.95 -4.03
N SER A 155 22.73 15.78 -3.62
CA SER A 155 21.93 14.53 -3.59
C SER A 155 20.71 14.65 -2.66
N LEU A 156 20.87 15.34 -1.52
CA LEU A 156 19.78 15.55 -0.56
C LEU A 156 18.75 16.55 -1.11
N TYR A 157 19.20 17.63 -1.75
CA TYR A 157 18.31 18.57 -2.42
C TYR A 157 17.53 17.91 -3.54
N ASP A 158 18.18 17.11 -4.38
CA ASP A 158 17.52 16.36 -5.46
C ASP A 158 16.48 15.37 -4.91
N SER A 159 16.83 14.60 -3.89
CA SER A 159 15.90 13.69 -3.21
C SER A 159 14.70 14.42 -2.60
N ALA A 160 14.93 15.58 -1.98
CA ALA A 160 13.89 16.42 -1.40
C ALA A 160 12.93 16.97 -2.47
N ARG A 161 13.46 17.42 -3.61
CA ARG A 161 12.64 17.89 -4.75
C ARG A 161 11.77 16.78 -5.32
N LEU A 162 12.36 15.62 -5.57
CA LEU A 162 11.64 14.47 -6.14
C LEU A 162 10.57 13.93 -5.18
N HIS A 163 10.85 13.89 -3.88
CA HIS A 163 9.83 13.54 -2.87
C HIS A 163 8.64 14.50 -2.93
N LEU A 164 8.87 15.81 -2.90
CA LEU A 164 7.80 16.79 -2.94
C LEU A 164 6.99 16.73 -4.25
N ALA A 165 7.66 16.56 -5.39
CA ALA A 165 6.99 16.43 -6.69
C ALA A 165 6.11 15.17 -6.74
N LEU A 166 6.65 14.01 -6.38
CA LEU A 166 5.91 12.76 -6.34
C LEU A 166 4.76 12.81 -5.32
N ARG A 167 4.98 13.40 -4.13
CA ARG A 167 3.93 13.57 -3.11
C ARG A 167 2.80 14.47 -3.61
N ASN A 168 3.12 15.56 -4.31
CA ASN A 168 2.11 16.42 -4.92
C ASN A 168 1.32 15.68 -6.00
N LYS A 169 2.00 14.90 -6.86
CA LYS A 169 1.37 14.07 -7.89
C LYS A 169 0.39 13.07 -7.27
N VAL A 170 0.82 12.35 -6.23
CA VAL A 170 -0.01 11.41 -5.48
C VAL A 170 -1.27 12.08 -4.93
N ARG A 171 -1.12 13.23 -4.28
CA ARG A 171 -2.26 13.95 -3.67
C ARG A 171 -3.22 14.51 -4.71
N ASN A 172 -2.70 15.13 -5.77
CA ASN A 172 -3.52 15.80 -6.77
C ASN A 172 -4.33 14.80 -7.60
N GLU A 173 -3.78 13.62 -7.83
CA GLU A 173 -4.41 12.61 -8.69
C GLU A 173 -5.12 11.50 -7.92
N GLY A 174 -4.97 11.48 -6.59
CA GLY A 174 -5.56 10.44 -5.73
C GLY A 174 -4.89 9.07 -5.94
N LEU A 175 -3.58 9.05 -6.15
CA LEU A 175 -2.83 7.81 -6.37
C LEU A 175 -2.74 7.02 -5.06
N ILE A 176 -2.90 5.70 -5.17
CA ILE A 176 -2.84 4.78 -4.02
C ILE A 176 -1.48 4.09 -3.89
N ALA A 177 -0.68 4.10 -4.97
CA ALA A 177 0.66 3.53 -5.03
C ALA A 177 1.42 4.15 -6.21
N LEU A 178 2.74 4.00 -6.21
CA LEU A 178 3.62 4.38 -7.31
C LEU A 178 4.47 3.19 -7.77
N SER A 179 4.73 3.13 -9.07
CA SER A 179 5.78 2.34 -9.68
C SER A 179 6.77 3.30 -10.33
N LEU A 180 8.04 3.23 -9.96
CA LEU A 180 9.07 4.14 -10.44
C LEU A 180 10.10 3.39 -11.26
N GLY A 181 10.13 3.64 -12.56
CA GLY A 181 11.16 3.24 -13.52
C GLY A 181 12.49 3.90 -13.19
N CYS A 182 13.10 3.48 -12.08
CA CYS A 182 14.18 4.21 -11.42
C CYS A 182 15.57 3.88 -12.03
N TYR A 183 15.74 2.67 -12.55
CA TYR A 183 17.05 2.17 -12.97
C TYR A 183 17.36 2.52 -14.43
N PRO A 184 18.60 2.92 -14.76
CA PRO A 184 19.71 3.25 -13.85
C PRO A 184 19.78 4.75 -13.48
N HIS A 185 18.97 5.59 -14.14
CA HIS A 185 19.16 7.04 -14.12
C HIS A 185 18.70 7.73 -12.83
N TYR A 186 17.64 7.23 -12.21
CA TYR A 186 17.05 7.74 -10.97
C TYR A 186 17.41 6.90 -9.74
N ALA A 187 18.20 5.84 -9.91
CA ALA A 187 18.72 5.06 -8.81
C ALA A 187 19.54 5.95 -7.86
N GLY A 188 19.17 5.96 -6.58
CA GLY A 188 19.72 6.85 -5.56
C GLY A 188 19.15 8.27 -5.53
N ARG A 189 18.44 8.72 -6.56
CA ARG A 189 17.76 10.03 -6.57
C ARG A 189 16.39 9.95 -5.86
N VAL A 190 15.68 8.83 -6.06
CA VAL A 190 14.31 8.63 -5.55
C VAL A 190 14.22 7.74 -4.31
N CYS A 191 15.31 7.13 -3.86
CA CYS A 191 15.26 6.13 -2.79
C CYS A 191 14.72 6.69 -1.47
N ILE A 192 15.19 7.88 -1.05
CA ILE A 192 14.62 8.56 0.12
C ILE A 192 13.17 8.96 -0.12
N ALA A 193 12.83 9.46 -1.32
CA ALA A 193 11.46 9.81 -1.67
C ALA A 193 10.51 8.62 -1.49
N CYS A 194 10.87 7.44 -2.00
CA CYS A 194 10.11 6.20 -1.80
C CYS A 194 9.96 5.83 -0.32
N SER A 195 11.04 5.95 0.47
CA SER A 195 11.00 5.68 1.92
C SER A 195 10.01 6.61 2.63
N LEU A 196 10.04 7.91 2.33
CA LEU A 196 9.14 8.90 2.93
C LEU A 196 7.69 8.65 2.51
N LEU A 197 7.43 8.44 1.23
CA LEU A 197 6.09 8.12 0.71
C LEU A 197 5.54 6.83 1.33
N GLY A 198 6.35 5.79 1.48
CA GLY A 198 5.94 4.56 2.14
C GLY A 198 5.55 4.78 3.61
N ASN A 199 6.29 5.64 4.32
CA ASN A 199 5.93 6.10 5.67
C ASN A 199 4.61 6.89 5.70
N GLU A 200 4.34 7.68 4.65
CA GLU A 200 3.12 8.46 4.46
C GLU A 200 1.90 7.60 4.03
N GLY A 201 2.07 6.29 3.83
CA GLY A 201 0.99 5.39 3.42
C GLY A 201 0.96 5.04 1.95
N ILE A 202 1.96 5.45 1.17
CA ILE A 202 2.01 5.33 -0.29
C ILE A 202 3.17 4.42 -0.70
N PRO A 203 2.91 3.13 -0.98
CA PRO A 203 3.95 2.20 -1.38
C PRO A 203 4.51 2.58 -2.76
N CYS A 204 5.82 2.40 -2.91
CA CYS A 204 6.56 2.71 -4.12
C CYS A 204 7.34 1.48 -4.57
N GLY A 205 7.01 0.90 -5.73
CA GLY A 205 7.85 -0.09 -6.41
C GLY A 205 9.01 0.61 -7.14
N CYS A 206 10.23 0.07 -7.07
CA CYS A 206 11.34 0.55 -7.90
C CYS A 206 11.45 -0.32 -9.16
N GLU A 207 12.39 -0.01 -10.05
CA GLU A 207 12.62 -0.70 -11.34
C GLU A 207 11.39 -0.74 -12.28
N GLY A 208 10.39 0.10 -12.03
CA GLY A 208 9.10 0.07 -12.71
C GLY A 208 8.24 -1.14 -12.35
N ASP A 209 8.48 -1.76 -11.18
CA ASP A 209 7.72 -2.90 -10.67
C ASP A 209 6.37 -2.49 -10.07
N LEU A 210 5.37 -2.38 -10.95
CA LEU A 210 4.00 -2.10 -10.58
C LEU A 210 3.34 -3.27 -9.84
N ASN A 211 3.71 -4.51 -10.15
CA ASN A 211 3.14 -5.70 -9.52
C ASN A 211 3.48 -5.71 -8.02
N SER A 212 4.74 -5.43 -7.68
CA SER A 212 5.17 -5.28 -6.30
C SER A 212 4.56 -4.06 -5.63
N ALA A 213 4.40 -2.92 -6.33
CA ALA A 213 3.71 -1.75 -5.78
C ALA A 213 2.26 -2.08 -5.37
N LEU A 214 1.54 -2.83 -6.21
CA LEU A 214 0.19 -3.33 -5.93
C LEU A 214 0.17 -4.32 -4.74
N ALA A 215 1.11 -5.27 -4.71
CA ALA A 215 1.22 -6.21 -3.60
C ALA A 215 1.51 -5.50 -2.27
N MET A 216 2.41 -4.51 -2.27
CA MET A 216 2.69 -3.68 -1.11
C MET A 216 1.47 -2.87 -0.67
N PHE A 217 0.69 -2.33 -1.60
CA PHE A 217 -0.56 -1.64 -1.27
C PHE A 217 -1.56 -2.56 -0.55
N LEU A 218 -1.71 -3.80 -1.03
CA LEU A 218 -2.55 -4.80 -0.38
C LEU A 218 -2.03 -5.11 1.03
N LEU A 219 -0.75 -5.44 1.16
CA LEU A 219 -0.12 -5.74 2.45
C LEU A 219 -0.25 -4.59 3.44
N GLN A 220 0.03 -3.36 3.02
CA GLN A 220 -0.10 -2.16 3.84
C GLN A 220 -1.55 -1.90 4.24
N SER A 221 -2.50 -2.14 3.33
CA SER A 221 -3.93 -2.00 3.63
C SER A 221 -4.43 -3.04 4.62
N PHE A 222 -3.87 -4.25 4.62
CA PHE A 222 -4.22 -5.31 5.56
C PHE A 222 -3.47 -5.28 6.88
N SER A 223 -2.24 -4.77 6.92
CA SER A 223 -1.45 -4.65 8.15
C SER A 223 -1.63 -3.31 8.86
N ASN A 224 -2.06 -2.27 8.14
CA ASN A 224 -1.95 -0.86 8.55
C ASN A 224 -0.51 -0.46 8.93
N GLN A 225 0.49 -1.14 8.37
CA GLN A 225 1.91 -0.89 8.58
C GLN A 225 2.60 -0.66 7.23
N PRO A 226 3.61 0.21 7.14
CA PRO A 226 4.44 0.32 5.95
C PRO A 226 5.11 -1.00 5.59
N VAL A 227 5.37 -1.19 4.31
CA VAL A 227 5.94 -2.43 3.76
C VAL A 227 7.31 -2.11 3.17
N HIS A 228 8.27 -3.00 3.41
CA HIS A 228 9.58 -2.91 2.79
C HIS A 228 9.54 -3.50 1.37
N PHE A 229 9.91 -2.72 0.36
CA PHE A 229 10.29 -3.24 -0.95
C PHE A 229 11.70 -3.81 -0.84
N GLY A 230 11.84 -5.14 -0.94
CA GLY A 230 13.10 -5.83 -0.67
C GLY A 230 13.27 -7.08 -1.52
N GLU A 231 14.54 -7.42 -1.76
CA GLU A 231 14.97 -8.63 -2.44
C GLU A 231 15.77 -9.49 -1.46
N MET A 232 15.80 -10.81 -1.69
CA MET A 232 16.69 -11.70 -0.93
C MET A 232 18.12 -11.55 -1.45
N LEU A 233 19.00 -10.97 -0.63
CA LEU A 233 20.40 -10.72 -0.99
C LEU A 233 21.35 -11.80 -0.49
N GLU A 234 21.00 -12.47 0.61
CA GLU A 234 21.82 -13.53 1.20
C GLU A 234 20.94 -14.56 1.89
N VAL A 235 21.34 -15.83 1.83
CA VAL A 235 20.74 -16.94 2.57
C VAL A 235 21.81 -17.54 3.47
N ASN A 236 21.54 -17.57 4.77
CA ASN A 236 22.37 -18.24 5.76
C ASN A 236 21.67 -19.52 6.22
N GLU A 237 22.07 -20.65 5.63
CA GLU A 237 21.47 -21.96 5.93
C GLU A 237 21.70 -22.40 7.38
N LYS A 238 22.89 -22.10 7.94
CA LYS A 238 23.24 -22.51 9.30
C LYS A 238 22.34 -21.85 10.34
N GLU A 239 22.05 -20.57 10.15
CA GLU A 239 21.18 -19.78 11.03
C GLU A 239 19.70 -19.78 10.56
N ASN A 240 19.38 -20.52 9.49
CA ASN A 240 18.06 -20.55 8.84
C ASN A 240 17.44 -19.15 8.64
N SER A 241 18.22 -18.24 8.05
CA SER A 241 17.84 -16.83 7.90
C SER A 241 18.19 -16.29 6.52
N ILE A 242 17.57 -15.16 6.15
CA ILE A 242 17.85 -14.42 4.93
C ILE A 242 18.14 -12.96 5.25
N VAL A 243 18.94 -12.31 4.41
CA VAL A 243 19.10 -10.85 4.41
C VAL A 243 18.23 -10.30 3.29
N THR A 244 17.27 -9.44 3.64
CA THR A 244 16.47 -8.68 2.68
C THR A 244 16.90 -7.22 2.67
N SER A 245 17.04 -6.65 1.47
CA SER A 245 17.29 -5.22 1.29
C SER A 245 17.01 -4.80 -0.15
N HIS A 246 17.14 -3.51 -0.42
CA HIS A 246 17.05 -2.95 -1.76
C HIS A 246 17.93 -1.69 -1.86
N CYS A 247 17.69 -0.81 -2.83
CA CYS A 247 18.43 0.45 -3.01
C CYS A 247 18.24 1.51 -1.90
N GLY A 248 17.55 1.17 -0.80
CA GLY A 248 17.32 2.05 0.37
C GLY A 248 16.03 2.87 0.28
N CYS A 249 14.98 2.26 -0.30
CA CYS A 249 13.60 2.73 -0.35
C CYS A 249 12.73 2.24 0.83
N CYS A 250 13.35 1.77 1.92
CA CYS A 250 12.64 1.21 3.07
C CYS A 250 12.02 2.32 3.95
N PRO A 251 10.71 2.25 4.29
CA PRO A 251 10.07 3.22 5.17
C PRO A 251 10.75 3.32 6.55
N LEU A 252 11.11 4.55 6.94
CA LEU A 252 11.80 4.85 8.21
C LEU A 252 11.09 4.35 9.48
N SER A 253 9.77 4.14 9.46
CA SER A 253 9.03 3.61 10.61
C SER A 253 9.39 2.16 10.96
N LEU A 254 9.98 1.43 10.01
CA LEU A 254 10.42 0.05 10.16
C LEU A 254 11.78 -0.07 10.86
N VAL A 255 12.44 1.05 11.18
CA VAL A 255 13.75 1.07 11.85
C VAL A 255 13.74 0.35 13.20
N ALA A 256 14.66 -0.59 13.41
CA ALA A 256 14.85 -1.24 14.71
C ALA A 256 15.31 -0.25 15.78
N SER A 257 16.31 0.58 15.46
CA SER A 257 16.83 1.63 16.33
C SER A 257 17.22 2.89 15.56
N ARG A 258 16.77 4.06 16.03
CA ARG A 258 17.12 5.36 15.43
C ARG A 258 18.63 5.63 15.40
N SER A 259 19.39 5.12 16.36
CA SER A 259 20.86 5.32 16.40
C SER A 259 21.60 4.60 15.27
N GLN A 260 20.94 3.67 14.58
CA GLN A 260 21.50 2.89 13.47
C GLN A 260 21.09 3.42 12.10
N VAL A 261 20.28 4.49 12.04
CA VAL A 261 19.93 5.14 10.78
C VAL A 261 21.14 5.88 10.24
N ALA A 262 21.42 5.70 8.95
CA ALA A 262 22.40 6.48 8.21
C ALA A 262 21.85 6.86 6.83
N ILE A 263 22.24 8.03 6.33
CA ILE A 263 21.96 8.47 4.97
C ILE A 263 23.25 8.41 4.17
N ALA A 264 23.28 7.58 3.15
CA ALA A 264 24.48 7.32 2.36
C ALA A 264 24.15 7.17 0.87
N PRO A 265 25.13 7.35 -0.03
CA PRO A 265 24.93 7.06 -1.45
C PRO A 265 24.50 5.61 -1.68
N VAL A 266 23.78 5.33 -2.76
CA VAL A 266 23.41 3.95 -3.10
C VAL A 266 24.66 3.15 -3.44
N ARG A 267 24.87 2.02 -2.77
CA ARG A 267 26.10 1.22 -2.85
C ARG A 267 26.49 0.84 -4.28
N LEU A 268 25.54 0.46 -5.12
CA LEU A 268 25.79 -0.02 -6.48
C LEU A 268 26.25 1.08 -7.45
N PHE A 269 25.94 2.34 -7.15
CA PHE A 269 26.20 3.47 -8.06
C PHE A 269 27.09 4.56 -7.45
N GLU A 270 27.39 4.45 -6.16
CA GLU A 270 28.16 5.42 -5.38
C GLU A 270 27.64 6.87 -5.49
N LYS A 271 26.32 7.03 -5.75
CA LYS A 271 25.67 8.32 -5.98
C LYS A 271 24.31 8.42 -5.28
N GLY A 272 23.75 9.62 -5.27
CA GLY A 272 22.43 9.90 -4.71
C GLY A 272 22.42 9.82 -3.18
N ALA A 273 21.25 9.58 -2.60
CA ALA A 273 21.04 9.40 -1.18
C ALA A 273 20.00 8.30 -0.93
N CYS A 274 20.27 7.42 0.01
CA CYS A 274 19.34 6.42 0.49
C CYS A 274 19.46 6.23 2.00
N VAL A 275 18.40 5.71 2.62
CA VAL A 275 18.41 5.44 4.06
C VAL A 275 18.85 3.99 4.31
N ARG A 276 19.74 3.79 5.28
CA ARG A 276 20.24 2.48 5.70
C ARG A 276 19.98 2.29 7.19
N PHE A 277 19.35 1.17 7.54
CA PHE A 277 19.11 0.74 8.91
C PHE A 277 18.69 -0.75 8.94
N PRO A 278 18.90 -1.45 10.07
CA PRO A 278 18.24 -2.72 10.32
C PRO A 278 16.76 -2.52 10.61
N VAL A 279 15.91 -3.39 10.07
CA VAL A 279 14.46 -3.41 10.32
C VAL A 279 14.14 -4.13 11.63
N LYS A 280 12.99 -3.80 12.25
CA LYS A 280 12.46 -4.42 13.48
C LYS A 280 12.16 -5.91 13.33
#